data_AF-A0A956N2V2-F1
#
_entry.id   AF-A0A956N2V2-F1
#
_cell.length_a   1.000
_cell.length_b   1.000
_cell.length_c   1.000
_cell.angle_alpha   90.00
_cell.angle_beta   90.00
_cell.angle_gamma   90.00
#
_symmetry.space_group_name_H-M   'P 1'
#
loop_
_entity.id
_entity.type
_entity.pdbx_description
1 polymer ?
#
loop_
_entity_poly.entity_id
_entity_poly.type
_entity_poly.pdbx_seq_one_letter_code
_entity_poly.pdbx_strand_id
1 'polypeptide(L)'
;LITDSYKLKIIKRNTKAESLNVFWIGRLADFKAKTVCSIAKSISYCKNKDSITYHIVGDGAEENYTRKYIDGLSIKVKYWGHQDYNDLDSILLKEADILIGHGLSILKGARLGIPSIVANGLYTKIEPNEFKVNWIHNMKDYEVGSVSYSSNELTGVNLSAILENINTGILDEYGKAAYFHWQKNFSAENIILEYLDMIMANRFTYADFKNSGLIEKGLLLRIRNYLKPLFYKIAFNK
;
A
#
# COMPACT_ATOMS: atom_id res chain seq x y z
N LEU A 1 -3.65 25.68 14.86
CA LEU A 1 -4.36 25.66 13.56
C LEU A 1 -4.36 24.24 13.01
N ILE A 2 -5.13 23.33 13.62
CA ILE A 2 -5.49 22.04 13.04
C ILE A 2 -6.94 21.82 13.45
N THR A 3 -7.85 22.43 12.70
CA THR A 3 -9.29 22.25 12.87
C THR A 3 -9.88 22.09 11.49
N ASP A 4 -9.58 20.96 10.86
CA ASP A 4 -10.56 20.30 10.02
C ASP A 4 -10.70 18.89 10.58
N SER A 5 -11.56 18.80 11.60
CA SER A 5 -12.05 17.52 12.10
C SER A 5 -12.54 16.72 10.90
N TYR A 6 -11.84 15.62 10.56
CA TYR A 6 -12.32 14.60 9.64
C TYR A 6 -13.61 14.01 10.25
N LYS A 7 -14.73 14.70 10.04
CA LYS A 7 -16.05 14.12 10.31
C LYS A 7 -16.14 12.92 9.40
N LEU A 8 -16.20 11.74 10.01
CA LEU A 8 -16.49 10.46 9.38
C LEU A 8 -17.65 10.65 8.41
N LYS A 9 -17.34 10.88 7.13
CA LYS A 9 -18.33 10.83 6.06
C LYS A 9 -18.42 9.36 5.71
N ILE A 10 -19.06 8.59 6.60
CA ILE A 10 -19.34 7.17 6.35
C ILE A 10 -20.29 7.15 5.17
N ILE A 11 -19.75 6.89 3.99
CA ILE A 11 -20.55 6.68 2.81
C ILE A 11 -21.21 5.33 3.00
N LYS A 12 -22.55 5.36 3.12
CA LYS A 12 -23.37 4.17 3.11
C LYS A 12 -23.27 3.56 1.72
N ARG A 13 -22.67 2.38 1.58
CA ARG A 13 -22.54 1.74 0.25
C ARG A 13 -23.90 1.26 -0.22
N ASN A 14 -24.06 1.19 -1.53
CA ASN A 14 -25.24 0.58 -2.12
C ASN A 14 -25.12 -0.95 -1.96
N THR A 15 -25.65 -1.48 -0.86
CA THR A 15 -25.57 -2.90 -0.48
C THR A 15 -26.28 -3.86 -1.45
N LYS A 16 -26.91 -3.34 -2.51
CA LYS A 16 -27.57 -4.10 -3.59
C LYS A 16 -26.79 -4.14 -4.91
N ALA A 17 -25.55 -3.63 -4.97
CA ALA A 17 -24.80 -3.64 -6.21
C ALA A 17 -24.59 -5.08 -6.74
N GLU A 18 -25.02 -5.36 -7.96
CA GLU A 18 -24.86 -6.66 -8.65
C GLU A 18 -23.39 -6.95 -9.02
N SER A 19 -22.53 -5.93 -8.94
CA SER A 19 -21.12 -6.00 -9.28
C SER A 19 -20.24 -5.42 -8.17
N LEU A 20 -19.13 -6.09 -7.88
CA LEU A 20 -18.10 -5.68 -6.93
C LEU A 20 -16.97 -4.96 -7.67
N ASN A 21 -16.69 -3.72 -7.29
CA ASN A 21 -15.61 -2.92 -7.85
C ASN A 21 -14.38 -2.96 -6.94
N VAL A 22 -13.37 -3.70 -7.38
CA VAL A 22 -12.12 -3.90 -6.67
C VAL A 22 -11.06 -2.97 -7.26
N PHE A 23 -10.50 -2.09 -6.45
CA PHE A 23 -9.48 -1.14 -6.90
C PHE A 23 -8.07 -1.58 -6.49
N TRP A 24 -7.10 -1.31 -7.36
CA TRP A 24 -5.68 -1.23 -7.03
C TRP A 24 -5.16 0.17 -7.33
N ILE A 25 -4.32 0.69 -6.43
CA ILE A 25 -3.63 1.96 -6.62
C ILE A 25 -2.14 1.77 -6.38
N GLY A 26 -1.34 2.09 -7.39
CA GLY A 26 0.11 2.16 -7.25
C GLY A 26 0.84 2.10 -8.57
N ARG A 27 2.10 2.55 -8.54
CA ARG A 27 2.99 2.49 -9.71
C ARG A 27 3.13 1.05 -10.22
N LEU A 28 2.96 0.86 -11.52
CA LEU A 28 3.21 -0.42 -12.21
C LEU A 28 4.70 -0.57 -12.48
N ALA A 29 5.45 -0.89 -11.43
CA ALA A 29 6.89 -1.11 -11.50
C ALA A 29 7.31 -2.14 -10.46
N ASP A 30 8.37 -2.88 -10.78
CA ASP A 30 9.07 -3.75 -9.85
C ASP A 30 8.10 -4.78 -9.21
N PHE A 31 8.23 -5.03 -7.90
CA PHE A 31 7.40 -5.98 -7.17
C PHE A 31 5.88 -5.71 -7.26
N LYS A 32 5.46 -4.47 -7.58
CA LYS A 32 4.03 -4.12 -7.66
C LYS A 32 3.38 -4.70 -8.90
N ALA A 33 4.11 -4.79 -10.01
CA ALA A 33 3.58 -5.31 -11.26
C ALA A 33 3.13 -6.77 -11.10
N LYS A 34 3.92 -7.59 -10.38
CA LYS A 34 3.55 -8.98 -10.11
C LYS A 34 2.39 -9.08 -9.13
N THR A 35 2.35 -8.28 -8.06
CA THR A 35 1.21 -8.24 -7.13
C THR A 35 -0.11 -7.93 -7.85
N VAL A 36 -0.11 -6.94 -8.74
CA VAL A 36 -1.28 -6.58 -9.56
C VAL A 36 -1.72 -7.73 -10.46
N CYS A 37 -0.76 -8.42 -11.11
CA CYS A 37 -1.05 -9.62 -11.90
C CYS A 37 -1.59 -10.77 -11.04
N SER A 38 -1.07 -11.00 -9.83
CA SER A 38 -1.56 -12.02 -8.90
C SER A 38 -2.98 -11.74 -8.43
N ILE A 39 -3.33 -10.47 -8.15
CA ILE A 39 -4.72 -10.07 -7.86
C ILE A 39 -5.64 -10.43 -9.02
N ALA A 40 -5.28 -10.04 -10.24
CA ALA A 40 -6.06 -10.35 -11.43
C ALA A 40 -6.23 -11.86 -11.66
N LYS A 41 -5.15 -12.63 -11.45
CA LYS A 41 -5.19 -14.10 -11.52
C LYS A 41 -6.10 -14.68 -10.43
N SER A 42 -6.09 -14.15 -9.20
CA SER A 42 -7.04 -14.59 -8.16
C SER A 42 -8.49 -14.31 -8.55
N ILE A 43 -8.79 -13.15 -9.15
CA ILE A 43 -10.12 -12.82 -9.66
C ILE A 43 -10.55 -13.80 -10.76
N SER A 44 -9.65 -14.16 -11.68
CA SER A 44 -10.00 -15.06 -12.79
C SER A 44 -10.40 -16.48 -12.37
N TYR A 45 -10.07 -16.88 -11.14
CA TYR A 45 -10.44 -18.16 -10.53
C TYR A 45 -11.72 -18.08 -9.70
N CYS A 46 -12.26 -16.89 -9.46
CA CYS A 46 -13.49 -16.72 -8.71
C CYS A 46 -14.70 -17.22 -9.51
N LYS A 47 -15.60 -17.97 -8.88
CA LYS A 47 -16.86 -18.41 -9.54
C LYS A 47 -17.74 -17.24 -10.00
N ASN A 48 -17.70 -16.13 -9.27
CA ASN A 48 -18.43 -14.89 -9.53
C ASN A 48 -17.57 -13.83 -10.27
N LYS A 49 -16.50 -14.22 -10.98
CA LYS A 49 -15.58 -13.28 -11.65
C LYS A 49 -16.26 -12.29 -12.59
N ASP A 50 -17.37 -12.67 -13.23
CA ASP A 50 -18.11 -11.80 -14.15
C ASP A 50 -18.87 -10.68 -13.41
N SER A 51 -19.06 -10.83 -12.10
CA SER A 51 -19.59 -9.79 -11.21
C SER A 51 -18.48 -8.95 -10.57
N ILE A 52 -17.21 -9.17 -10.89
CA ILE A 52 -16.09 -8.41 -10.32
C ILE A 52 -15.46 -7.55 -11.42
N THR A 53 -15.43 -6.23 -11.20
CA THR A 53 -14.66 -5.32 -12.04
C THR A 53 -13.36 -4.96 -11.33
N TYR A 54 -12.23 -5.26 -11.96
CA TYR A 54 -10.91 -4.90 -11.44
C TYR A 54 -10.46 -3.54 -12.00
N HIS A 55 -10.34 -2.55 -11.14
CA HIS A 55 -9.90 -1.20 -11.49
C HIS A 55 -8.43 -1.03 -11.13
N ILE A 56 -7.61 -0.64 -12.12
CA ILE A 56 -6.17 -0.41 -11.92
C ILE A 56 -5.88 1.07 -12.14
N VAL A 57 -5.42 1.73 -11.07
CA VAL A 57 -4.99 3.12 -11.07
C VAL A 57 -3.47 3.18 -10.88
N GLY A 58 -2.82 3.89 -11.79
CA GLY A 58 -1.36 4.03 -11.84
C GLY A 58 -0.78 3.54 -13.17
N ASP A 59 0.42 4.05 -13.45
CA ASP A 59 1.24 3.75 -14.61
C ASP A 59 2.66 3.35 -14.18
N GLY A 60 3.51 2.99 -15.12
CA GLY A 60 4.92 2.71 -14.82
C GLY A 60 5.64 1.89 -15.87
N ALA A 61 6.91 1.58 -15.59
CA ALA A 61 7.80 0.90 -16.53
C ALA A 61 7.31 -0.50 -16.95
N GLU A 62 6.50 -1.16 -16.10
CA GLU A 62 5.97 -2.50 -16.33
C GLU A 62 4.52 -2.49 -16.88
N GLU A 63 3.97 -1.33 -17.25
CA GLU A 63 2.57 -1.20 -17.66
C GLU A 63 2.21 -2.13 -18.84
N ASN A 64 3.02 -2.17 -19.89
CA ASN A 64 2.79 -3.03 -21.05
C ASN A 64 2.76 -4.51 -20.67
N TYR A 65 3.67 -4.94 -19.77
CA TYR A 65 3.71 -6.30 -19.27
C TYR A 65 2.45 -6.63 -18.46
N THR A 66 2.08 -5.75 -17.53
CA THR A 66 0.90 -5.94 -16.66
C THR A 66 -0.39 -5.99 -17.47
N ARG A 67 -0.60 -5.06 -18.40
CA ARG A 67 -1.79 -5.05 -19.28
C ARG A 67 -1.88 -6.32 -20.10
N LYS A 68 -0.83 -6.67 -20.85
CA LYS A 68 -0.80 -7.88 -21.66
C LYS A 68 -1.09 -9.15 -20.86
N TYR A 69 -0.58 -9.24 -19.63
CA TYR A 69 -0.86 -10.38 -18.75
C TYR A 69 -2.35 -10.43 -18.36
N ILE A 70 -2.91 -9.31 -17.93
CA ILE A 70 -4.28 -9.23 -17.39
C ILE A 70 -5.33 -9.32 -18.50
N ASP A 71 -5.10 -8.70 -19.64
CA ASP A 71 -5.99 -8.79 -20.82
C ASP A 71 -6.04 -10.23 -21.37
N GLY A 72 -5.02 -11.04 -21.09
CA GLY A 72 -5.02 -12.48 -21.36
C GLY A 72 -5.88 -13.30 -20.40
N LEU A 73 -6.42 -12.68 -19.33
CA LEU A 73 -7.34 -13.30 -18.40
C LEU A 73 -8.78 -12.94 -18.77
N SER A 74 -9.70 -13.89 -18.68
CA SER A 74 -11.13 -13.66 -18.90
C SER A 74 -11.77 -13.01 -17.66
N ILE A 75 -11.46 -11.75 -17.39
CA ILE A 75 -12.03 -10.92 -16.30
C ILE A 75 -12.42 -9.52 -16.81
N LYS A 76 -13.27 -8.80 -16.07
CA LYS A 76 -13.56 -7.39 -16.35
C LYS A 76 -12.48 -6.50 -15.73
N VAL A 77 -11.82 -5.68 -16.56
CA VAL A 77 -10.77 -4.76 -16.11
C VAL A 77 -11.02 -3.34 -16.61
N LYS A 78 -10.73 -2.35 -15.78
CA LYS A 78 -10.71 -0.93 -16.16
C LYS A 78 -9.39 -0.29 -15.76
N TYR A 79 -8.68 0.24 -16.74
CA TYR A 79 -7.43 0.95 -16.53
C TYR A 79 -7.67 2.45 -16.51
N TRP A 80 -7.21 3.11 -15.46
CA TRP A 80 -7.36 4.56 -15.29
C TRP A 80 -6.08 5.35 -15.59
N GLY A 81 -4.93 4.68 -15.68
CA GLY A 81 -3.63 5.35 -15.82
C GLY A 81 -3.31 6.21 -14.59
N HIS A 82 -2.48 7.24 -14.78
CA HIS A 82 -2.20 8.23 -13.74
C HIS A 82 -3.45 9.05 -13.41
N GLN A 83 -3.67 9.33 -12.12
CA GLN A 83 -4.78 10.15 -11.64
C GLN A 83 -4.25 11.15 -10.62
N ASP A 84 -4.68 12.40 -10.74
CA ASP A 84 -4.38 13.43 -9.75
C ASP A 84 -5.05 13.13 -8.41
N TYR A 85 -4.46 13.62 -7.32
CA TYR A 85 -4.82 13.21 -5.97
C TYR A 85 -6.30 13.47 -5.62
N ASN A 86 -6.84 14.61 -6.03
CA ASN A 86 -8.22 15.03 -5.73
C ASN A 86 -9.25 14.25 -6.55
N ASP A 87 -8.94 13.97 -7.81
CA ASP A 87 -9.79 13.18 -8.69
C ASP A 87 -9.85 11.73 -8.22
N LEU A 88 -8.72 11.21 -7.74
CA LEU A 88 -8.65 9.86 -7.20
C LEU A 88 -9.55 9.65 -5.99
N ASP A 89 -9.58 10.58 -5.02
CA ASP A 89 -10.48 10.45 -3.86
C ASP A 89 -11.95 10.43 -4.30
N SER A 90 -12.32 11.28 -5.27
CA SER A 90 -13.67 11.34 -5.82
C SER A 90 -14.06 10.05 -6.54
N ILE A 91 -13.14 9.48 -7.34
CA ILE A 91 -13.34 8.19 -8.01
C ILE A 91 -13.55 7.08 -6.99
N LEU A 92 -12.69 6.99 -5.97
CA LEU A 92 -12.76 5.93 -4.97
C LEU A 92 -14.04 6.02 -4.14
N LEU A 93 -14.43 7.21 -3.68
CA LEU A 93 -15.65 7.39 -2.90
C LEU A 93 -16.91 7.06 -3.69
N LYS A 94 -16.88 7.24 -5.02
CA LYS A 94 -18.03 6.98 -5.89
C LYS A 94 -18.12 5.52 -6.35
N GLU A 95 -16.98 4.89 -6.64
CA GLU A 95 -16.95 3.63 -7.39
C GLU A 95 -16.35 2.46 -6.59
N ALA A 96 -15.54 2.69 -5.55
CA ALA A 96 -14.78 1.60 -4.92
C ALA A 96 -15.55 0.89 -3.80
N ASP A 97 -15.72 -0.41 -3.97
CA ASP A 97 -16.26 -1.30 -2.92
C ASP A 97 -15.15 -1.83 -2.02
N ILE A 98 -14.02 -2.21 -2.62
CA ILE A 98 -12.82 -2.69 -1.93
C ILE A 98 -11.59 -2.04 -2.57
N LEU A 99 -10.64 -1.62 -1.73
CA LEU A 99 -9.30 -1.25 -2.16
C LEU A 99 -8.31 -2.35 -1.77
N ILE A 100 -7.55 -2.85 -2.74
CA ILE A 100 -6.40 -3.71 -2.53
C ILE A 100 -5.13 -2.91 -2.82
N GLY A 101 -4.15 -2.95 -1.94
CA GLY A 101 -2.99 -2.09 -2.07
C GLY A 101 -1.80 -2.52 -1.22
N HIS A 102 -0.73 -1.75 -1.32
CA HIS A 102 0.50 -1.93 -0.57
C HIS A 102 1.08 -0.57 -0.18
N GLY A 103 1.68 -0.47 1.00
CA GLY A 103 2.29 0.77 1.46
C GLY A 103 1.26 1.89 1.62
N LEU A 104 1.65 3.12 1.30
CA LEU A 104 0.78 4.30 1.52
C LEU A 104 -0.54 4.29 0.73
N SER A 105 -0.64 3.53 -0.36
CA SER A 105 -1.89 3.52 -1.14
C SER A 105 -3.05 2.89 -0.37
N ILE A 106 -2.78 1.90 0.49
CA ILE A 106 -3.83 1.26 1.29
C ILE A 106 -4.37 2.19 2.37
N LEU A 107 -3.52 3.09 2.90
CA LEU A 107 -3.92 4.10 3.87
C LEU A 107 -4.92 5.09 3.27
N LYS A 108 -4.84 5.36 1.96
CA LYS A 108 -5.79 6.23 1.27
C LYS A 108 -7.20 5.64 1.30
N GLY A 109 -7.36 4.36 0.99
CA GLY A 109 -8.66 3.67 1.09
C GLY A 109 -9.19 3.63 2.52
N ALA A 110 -8.32 3.27 3.47
CA ALA A 110 -8.68 3.20 4.88
C ALA A 110 -9.17 4.55 5.43
N ARG A 111 -8.46 5.64 5.13
CA ARG A 111 -8.87 7.02 5.47
C ARG A 111 -10.24 7.41 4.92
N LEU A 112 -10.59 6.89 3.74
CA LEU A 112 -11.88 7.14 3.10
C LEU A 112 -13.01 6.20 3.59
N GLY A 113 -12.74 5.33 4.57
CA GLY A 113 -13.70 4.33 5.05
C GLY A 113 -13.98 3.24 4.01
N ILE A 114 -13.00 2.94 3.16
CA ILE A 114 -13.06 1.86 2.16
C ILE A 114 -12.48 0.58 2.75
N PRO A 115 -13.21 -0.57 2.68
CA PRO A 115 -12.67 -1.89 2.96
C PRO A 115 -11.34 -2.06 2.24
N SER A 116 -10.29 -2.22 3.04
CA SER A 116 -8.91 -2.12 2.56
C SER A 116 -8.17 -3.41 2.86
N ILE A 117 -7.71 -4.08 1.81
CA ILE A 117 -6.94 -5.32 1.84
C ILE A 117 -5.48 -5.00 1.51
N VAL A 118 -4.58 -5.40 2.41
CA VAL A 118 -3.13 -5.33 2.20
C VAL A 118 -2.68 -6.55 1.40
N ALA A 119 -2.06 -6.30 0.26
CA ALA A 119 -1.38 -7.29 -0.54
C ALA A 119 0.12 -7.01 -0.53
N ASN A 120 0.93 -8.03 -0.22
CA ASN A 120 2.38 -7.88 -0.20
C ASN A 120 2.93 -7.66 -1.63
N GLY A 121 4.05 -6.95 -1.69
CA GLY A 121 4.85 -6.85 -2.91
C GLY A 121 5.43 -8.21 -3.29
N LEU A 122 5.43 -8.56 -4.58
CA LEU A 122 5.90 -9.87 -5.04
C LEU A 122 6.96 -9.74 -6.14
N TYR A 123 8.04 -10.52 -6.04
CA TYR A 123 8.97 -10.71 -7.17
C TYR A 123 8.67 -11.97 -8.00
N THR A 124 7.93 -12.90 -7.41
CA THR A 124 7.60 -14.19 -7.99
C THR A 124 6.12 -14.28 -8.33
N LYS A 125 5.76 -15.16 -9.28
CA LYS A 125 4.37 -15.47 -9.56
C LYS A 125 3.85 -16.39 -8.46
N ILE A 126 2.69 -16.06 -7.91
CA ILE A 126 2.03 -16.84 -6.87
C ILE A 126 0.73 -17.43 -7.45
N GLU A 127 0.45 -18.69 -7.11
CA GLU A 127 -0.79 -19.34 -7.52
C GLU A 127 -1.99 -18.81 -6.70
N PRO A 128 -3.20 -18.74 -7.28
CA PRO A 128 -4.36 -18.12 -6.63
C PRO A 128 -4.71 -18.69 -5.25
N ASN A 129 -4.51 -19.99 -5.05
CA ASN A 129 -4.77 -20.71 -3.80
C ASN A 129 -3.69 -20.48 -2.73
N GLU A 130 -2.59 -19.84 -3.10
CA GLU A 130 -1.47 -19.47 -2.22
C GLU A 130 -1.40 -17.96 -1.97
N PHE A 131 -2.11 -17.15 -2.77
CA PHE A 131 -2.09 -15.69 -2.66
C PHE A 131 -2.96 -15.22 -1.49
N LYS A 132 -2.34 -15.19 -0.31
CA LYS A 132 -2.96 -14.74 0.95
C LYS A 132 -2.76 -13.25 1.18
N VAL A 133 -3.80 -12.64 1.74
CA VAL A 133 -3.89 -11.21 2.01
C VAL A 133 -4.55 -10.97 3.38
N ASN A 134 -4.36 -9.77 3.92
CA ASN A 134 -4.96 -9.37 5.19
C ASN A 134 -5.81 -8.12 5.02
N TRP A 135 -6.92 -8.04 5.75
CA TRP A 135 -7.58 -6.75 5.95
C TRP A 135 -6.68 -5.82 6.74
N ILE A 136 -6.65 -4.54 6.39
CA ILE A 136 -5.78 -3.56 7.07
C ILE A 136 -6.05 -3.51 8.58
N HIS A 137 -7.31 -3.67 9.00
CA HIS A 137 -7.67 -3.64 10.42
C HIS A 137 -7.20 -4.86 11.22
N ASN A 138 -6.74 -5.92 10.54
CA ASN A 138 -6.12 -7.10 11.15
C ASN A 138 -4.58 -7.05 11.13
N MET A 139 -4.00 -6.04 10.49
CA MET A 139 -2.55 -5.83 10.49
C MET A 139 -2.08 -5.32 11.86
N LYS A 140 -0.80 -5.52 12.18
CA LYS A 140 -0.24 -4.91 13.39
C LYS A 140 -0.19 -3.40 13.23
N ASP A 141 -0.09 -2.71 14.37
CA ASP A 141 0.03 -1.25 14.38
C ASP A 141 1.20 -0.81 13.48
N TYR A 142 0.94 0.22 12.67
CA TYR A 142 1.88 0.81 11.70
C TYR A 142 2.28 -0.08 10.49
N GLU A 143 1.74 -1.31 10.36
CA GLU A 143 2.04 -2.18 9.20
C GLU A 143 1.16 -1.85 7.98
N VAL A 144 1.79 -1.78 6.80
CA VAL A 144 1.13 -1.50 5.50
C VAL A 144 1.52 -2.52 4.42
N GLY A 145 1.90 -3.71 4.87
CA GLY A 145 2.40 -4.81 4.06
C GLY A 145 3.91 -4.82 3.94
N SER A 146 4.41 -5.93 3.38
CA SER A 146 5.83 -6.17 3.17
C SER A 146 6.09 -6.65 1.75
N VAL A 147 7.35 -6.82 1.39
CA VAL A 147 7.75 -7.48 0.15
C VAL A 147 8.05 -8.94 0.47
N SER A 148 7.36 -9.85 -0.22
CA SER A 148 7.50 -11.29 -0.08
C SER A 148 8.18 -11.89 -1.30
N TYR A 149 9.03 -12.89 -1.05
CA TYR A 149 9.78 -13.60 -2.10
C TYR A 149 9.14 -14.95 -2.44
N SER A 150 8.31 -15.49 -1.55
CA SER A 150 7.63 -16.78 -1.69
C SER A 150 6.20 -16.74 -1.15
N SER A 151 5.36 -17.71 -1.57
CA SER A 151 4.00 -17.86 -1.04
C SER A 151 3.96 -18.20 0.45
N ASN A 152 5.00 -18.84 0.98
CA ASN A 152 5.09 -19.23 2.39
C ASN A 152 5.22 -18.03 3.34
N GLU A 153 5.65 -16.87 2.83
CA GLU A 153 5.72 -15.61 3.59
C GLU A 153 4.39 -14.86 3.61
N LEU A 154 3.44 -15.26 2.76
CA LEU A 154 2.12 -14.63 2.72
C LEU A 154 1.25 -15.15 3.86
N THR A 155 0.66 -14.22 4.60
CA THR A 155 -0.21 -14.50 5.73
C THR A 155 -1.63 -14.04 5.44
N GLY A 156 -2.58 -14.52 6.25
CA GLY A 156 -3.99 -14.15 6.13
C GLY A 156 -4.81 -15.14 5.32
N VAL A 157 -5.80 -14.63 4.61
CA VAL A 157 -6.81 -15.42 3.90
C VAL A 157 -6.58 -15.33 2.40
N ASN A 158 -6.87 -16.41 1.67
CA ASN A 158 -6.78 -16.42 0.21
C ASN A 158 -7.70 -15.36 -0.40
N LEU A 159 -7.15 -14.54 -1.30
CA LEU A 159 -7.91 -13.44 -1.90
C LEU A 159 -9.13 -13.94 -2.67
N SER A 160 -9.02 -15.01 -3.44
CA SER A 160 -10.15 -15.59 -4.17
C SER A 160 -11.28 -15.99 -3.23
N ALA A 161 -10.97 -16.61 -2.10
CA ALA A 161 -11.96 -16.99 -1.10
C ALA A 161 -12.67 -15.78 -0.49
N ILE A 162 -11.96 -14.67 -0.26
CA ILE A 162 -12.57 -13.40 0.17
C ILE A 162 -13.56 -12.92 -0.91
N LEU A 163 -13.11 -12.79 -2.16
CA LEU A 163 -13.92 -12.20 -3.24
C LEU A 163 -15.12 -13.06 -3.64
N GLU A 164 -15.02 -14.39 -3.51
CA GLU A 164 -16.14 -15.31 -3.77
C GLU A 164 -17.22 -15.27 -2.69
N ASN A 165 -16.82 -15.07 -1.43
CA ASN A 165 -17.71 -15.24 -0.28
C ASN A 165 -18.06 -13.91 0.41
N ILE A 166 -17.61 -12.77 -0.11
CA ILE A 166 -17.85 -11.49 0.54
C ILE A 166 -19.33 -11.13 0.49
N ASN A 167 -19.94 -11.02 1.67
CA ASN A 167 -21.27 -10.48 1.82
C ASN A 167 -21.17 -8.94 1.71
N THR A 168 -21.74 -8.34 0.67
CA THR A 168 -21.72 -6.88 0.47
C THR A 168 -22.30 -6.11 1.66
N GLY A 169 -23.17 -6.73 2.46
CA GLY A 169 -23.70 -6.15 3.70
C GLY A 169 -22.66 -5.88 4.79
N ILE A 170 -21.50 -6.56 4.79
CA ILE A 170 -20.43 -6.38 5.80
C ILE A 170 -19.39 -5.34 5.39
N LEU A 171 -19.40 -4.89 4.13
CA LEU A 171 -18.40 -3.95 3.61
C LEU A 171 -18.43 -2.61 4.36
N ASP A 172 -19.59 -2.14 4.81
CA ASP A 172 -19.67 -0.92 5.61
C ASP A 172 -18.97 -1.08 6.98
N GLU A 173 -19.05 -2.26 7.59
CA GLU A 173 -18.36 -2.55 8.85
C GLU A 173 -16.84 -2.64 8.63
N TYR A 174 -16.41 -3.28 7.54
CA TYR A 174 -14.98 -3.40 7.21
C TYR A 174 -14.37 -2.06 6.85
N GLY A 175 -15.15 -1.18 6.19
CA GLY A 175 -14.77 0.20 5.91
C GLY A 175 -14.61 1.02 7.19
N LYS A 176 -15.53 0.89 8.14
CA LYS A 176 -15.41 1.52 9.47
C LYS A 176 -14.19 1.01 10.23
N ALA A 177 -13.97 -0.31 10.25
CA ALA A 177 -12.80 -0.91 10.89
C ALA A 177 -11.49 -0.43 10.27
N ALA A 178 -11.42 -0.35 8.93
CA ALA A 178 -10.28 0.21 8.23
C ALA A 178 -10.03 1.68 8.60
N TYR A 179 -11.09 2.50 8.65
CA TYR A 179 -10.99 3.89 9.08
C TYR A 179 -10.49 4.01 10.52
N PHE A 180 -11.02 3.23 11.47
CA PHE A 180 -10.58 3.28 12.85
C PHE A 180 -9.12 2.83 13.02
N HIS A 181 -8.71 1.81 12.28
CA HIS A 181 -7.30 1.40 12.25
C HIS A 181 -6.40 2.52 11.68
N TRP A 182 -6.82 3.16 10.58
CA TRP A 182 -6.11 4.33 10.03
C TRP A 182 -6.06 5.48 11.03
N GLN A 183 -7.18 5.81 11.66
CA GLN A 183 -7.26 6.92 12.60
C GLN A 183 -6.32 6.67 13.79
N LYS A 184 -6.38 5.48 14.38
CA LYS A 184 -5.53 5.10 15.51
C LYS A 184 -4.04 5.17 15.14
N ASN A 185 -3.64 4.57 14.02
CA ASN A 185 -2.23 4.25 13.76
C ASN A 185 -1.56 5.17 12.71
N PHE A 186 -2.32 5.97 11.96
CA PHE A 186 -1.80 6.70 10.79
C PHE A 186 -2.34 8.12 10.65
N SER A 187 -3.27 8.57 11.50
CA SER A 187 -3.72 9.96 11.49
C SER A 187 -2.64 10.86 12.10
N ALA A 188 -2.41 12.01 11.47
CA ALA A 188 -1.45 12.98 11.98
C ALA A 188 -1.86 13.49 13.36
N GLU A 189 -3.16 13.61 13.60
CA GLU A 189 -3.75 14.09 14.86
C GLU A 189 -3.43 13.17 16.05
N ASN A 190 -3.41 11.86 15.85
CA ASN A 190 -3.04 10.93 16.93
C ASN A 190 -1.53 10.76 17.03
N ILE A 191 -0.84 10.64 15.89
CA ILE A 191 0.62 10.47 15.87
C ILE A 191 1.32 11.68 16.48
N ILE A 192 0.83 12.90 16.28
CA ILE A 192 1.49 14.10 16.80
C ILE A 192 1.50 14.13 18.33
N LEU A 193 0.47 13.59 18.98
CA LEU A 193 0.41 13.53 20.44
C LEU A 193 1.44 12.55 20.98
N GLU A 194 1.50 11.34 20.41
CA GLU A 194 2.53 10.35 20.76
C GLU A 194 3.94 10.89 20.50
N TYR A 195 4.14 11.59 19.38
CA TYR A 195 5.42 12.18 19.04
C TYR A 195 5.83 13.32 19.99
N LEU A 196 4.89 14.17 20.40
CA LEU A 196 5.14 15.21 21.40
C LEU A 196 5.51 14.62 22.76
N ASP A 197 4.80 13.58 23.20
CA ASP A 197 5.12 12.86 24.43
C ASP A 197 6.53 12.25 24.36
N MET A 198 6.90 11.66 23.22
CA MET A 198 8.26 11.16 23.00
C MET A 198 9.30 12.28 23.07
N ILE A 199 9.05 13.44 22.45
CA ILE A 199 9.97 14.59 22.52
C ILE A 199 10.11 15.09 23.96
N MET A 200 9.01 15.21 24.71
CA MET A 200 9.04 15.71 26.10
C MET A 200 9.70 14.72 27.06
N ALA A 201 9.54 13.42 26.84
CA ALA A 201 10.20 12.37 27.61
C ALA A 201 11.67 12.17 27.23
N ASN A 202 12.09 12.70 26.07
CA ASN A 202 13.42 12.52 25.54
C ASN A 202 14.46 13.25 26.41
N ARG A 203 15.41 12.48 26.95
CA ARG A 203 16.60 13.02 27.66
C ARG A 203 17.87 12.93 26.83
N PHE A 204 17.74 12.66 25.53
CA PHE A 204 18.86 12.53 24.62
C PHE A 204 19.54 13.88 24.48
N THR A 205 20.78 13.93 24.95
CA THR A 205 21.58 15.15 24.92
C THR A 205 22.43 15.21 23.66
N TYR A 206 22.97 16.40 23.39
CA TYR A 206 24.01 16.55 22.38
C TYR A 206 25.24 15.67 22.68
N ALA A 207 25.55 15.43 23.96
CA ALA A 207 26.64 14.52 24.34
C ALA A 207 26.34 13.07 23.94
N ASP A 208 25.10 12.59 24.15
CA ASP A 208 24.66 11.27 23.70
C ASP A 208 24.72 11.16 22.17
N PHE A 209 24.30 12.22 21.47
CA PHE A 209 24.41 12.28 20.01
C PHE A 209 25.87 12.19 19.54
N LYS A 210 26.79 12.89 20.19
CA LYS A 210 28.23 12.83 19.86
C LYS A 210 28.82 11.45 20.18
N ASN A 211 28.47 10.87 21.32
CA ASN A 211 28.98 9.57 21.79
C ASN A 211 28.39 8.39 21.01
N SER A 212 27.23 8.56 20.36
CA SER A 212 26.61 7.53 19.51
C SER A 212 27.41 7.21 18.25
N GLY A 213 28.41 8.02 17.90
CA GLY A 213 29.17 7.87 16.65
C GLY A 213 28.40 8.28 15.39
N LEU A 214 27.15 8.76 15.50
CA LEU A 214 26.34 9.22 14.36
C LEU A 214 26.96 10.43 13.63
N ILE A 215 27.74 11.26 14.35
CA ILE A 215 28.48 12.39 13.77
C ILE A 215 29.81 11.93 13.16
N GLU A 216 30.35 10.80 13.63
CA GLU A 216 31.64 10.34 13.17
C GLU A 216 31.51 9.80 11.74
N LYS A 217 32.14 10.50 10.80
CA LYS A 217 32.37 9.98 9.46
C LYS A 217 33.00 8.59 9.60
N GLY A 218 32.29 7.56 9.11
CA GLY A 218 32.78 6.19 9.13
C GLY A 218 34.20 6.09 8.56
N LEU A 219 34.98 5.13 9.03
CA LEU A 219 36.41 4.96 8.69
C LEU A 219 36.65 5.08 7.17
N LEU A 220 35.79 4.47 6.36
CA LEU A 220 35.85 4.52 4.89
C LEU A 220 35.67 5.94 4.33
N LEU A 221 34.80 6.75 4.93
CA LEU A 221 34.58 8.13 4.50
C LEU A 221 35.74 9.04 4.92
N ARG A 222 36.36 8.77 6.08
CA ARG A 222 37.60 9.44 6.53
C ARG A 222 38.76 9.10 5.59
N ILE A 223 38.97 7.81 5.29
CA ILE A 223 39.98 7.33 4.32
C ILE A 223 39.74 7.95 2.94
N ARG A 224 38.49 7.91 2.44
CA ARG A 224 38.13 8.53 1.15
C ARG A 224 38.46 10.01 1.13
N ASN A 225 38.10 10.76 2.18
CA ASN A 225 38.36 12.20 2.24
C ASN A 225 39.86 12.52 2.37
N TYR A 226 40.64 11.67 3.04
CA TYR A 226 42.09 11.78 3.13
C TYR A 226 42.78 11.49 1.78
N LEU A 227 42.29 10.50 1.04
CA LEU A 227 42.84 10.14 -0.28
C LEU A 227 42.33 11.07 -1.41
N LYS A 228 41.21 11.76 -1.21
CA LYS A 228 40.59 12.65 -2.22
C LYS A 228 41.59 13.67 -2.81
N PRO A 229 42.38 14.44 -2.03
CA PRO A 229 43.36 15.37 -2.59
C PRO A 229 44.45 14.68 -3.43
N LEU A 230 44.81 13.44 -3.09
CA LEU A 230 45.80 12.64 -3.82
C LEU A 230 45.26 12.25 -5.21
N PHE A 231 44.01 11.79 -5.27
CA PHE A 231 43.34 11.47 -6.53
C PHE A 231 43.12 12.70 -7.41
N TYR A 232 42.79 13.86 -6.83
CA TYR A 232 42.69 15.11 -7.59
C TYR A 232 44.06 15.54 -8.15
N LYS A 233 45.16 15.38 -7.41
CA LYS A 233 46.51 15.63 -7.93
C LYS A 233 46.90 14.67 -9.07
N ILE A 234 46.47 13.41 -9.02
CA ILE A 234 46.77 12.43 -10.07
C ILE A 234 45.90 12.63 -11.32
N ALA A 235 44.64 13.04 -11.14
CA ALA A 235 43.69 13.22 -12.24
C ALA A 235 43.86 14.56 -13.00
N PHE A 236 44.45 15.58 -12.37
CA PHE A 236 44.56 16.93 -12.94
C PHE A 236 46.01 17.42 -13.17
N ASN A 237 47.03 16.57 -12.98
CA ASN A 237 48.43 16.81 -13.42
C ASN A 237 48.81 15.95 -14.66
N LYS A 238 47.88 15.79 -15.61
CA LYS A 238 48.19 15.36 -16.96
C LYS A 238 47.83 16.47 -17.94
#